data_AF-A0A543LI32-F1
#
_entry.id   AF-A0A543LI32-F1
#
_cell.length_a   1.000
_cell.length_b   1.000
_cell.length_c   1.000
_cell.angle_alpha   90.00
_cell.angle_beta   90.00
_cell.angle_gamma   90.00
#
_symmetry.space_group_name_H-M   'P 1'
#
loop_
_entity.id
_entity.type
_entity.pdbx_description
1 polymer ?
#
loop_
_entity_poly.entity_id
_entity_poly.type
_entity_poly.pdbx_seq_one_letter_code
_entity_poly.pdbx_strand_id
1 'polypeptide(L)'
;MDLATSLRNHGIDAILDKWDLKPGQDKYVFMESMVVDTEVLKVLVLCDRKYQEKANNRAGGVGTESQIISQELYGKVQQTKFIPIVCEYDDDGQPCLPVFMKGLIYIDVSSEERYGEGLDQLLRLIYEQPFHQKPKLGGAPAFVSNGGTSYVRELGPQSVPSKTASPTDRDWRAF
;
A
#
# COMPACT_ATOMS: atom_id res chain seq x y z
N MET A 1 0.05 -1.76 -20.94
CA MET A 1 0.82 -0.51 -21.14
C MET A 1 0.02 0.70 -20.68
N ASP A 2 -1.30 0.58 -20.67
CA ASP A 2 -2.21 1.71 -20.49
C ASP A 2 -2.03 2.41 -19.14
N LEU A 3 -1.81 1.65 -18.05
CA LEU A 3 -1.56 2.24 -16.74
C LEU A 3 -0.29 3.12 -16.70
N ALA A 4 0.83 2.64 -17.24
CA ALA A 4 2.07 3.42 -17.28
C ALA A 4 1.91 4.68 -18.14
N THR A 5 1.22 4.58 -19.28
CA THR A 5 0.89 5.73 -20.13
C THR A 5 -0.01 6.72 -19.41
N SER A 6 -1.06 6.24 -18.72
CA SER A 6 -1.94 7.07 -17.90
C SER A 6 -1.17 7.81 -16.82
N LEU A 7 -0.22 7.16 -16.14
CA LEU A 7 0.64 7.82 -15.15
C LEU A 7 1.47 8.95 -15.76
N ARG A 8 2.13 8.69 -16.91
CA ARG A 8 2.89 9.73 -17.64
C ARG A 8 2.02 10.91 -18.06
N ASN A 9 0.79 10.65 -18.52
CA ASN A 9 -0.17 11.69 -18.88
C ASN A 9 -0.58 12.57 -17.69
N HIS A 10 -0.43 12.06 -16.47
CA HIS A 10 -0.69 12.79 -15.22
C HIS A 10 0.59 13.32 -14.56
N GLY A 11 1.70 13.47 -15.30
CA GLY A 11 2.92 14.10 -14.81
C GLY A 11 3.81 13.22 -13.93
N ILE A 12 3.54 11.91 -13.87
CA ILE A 12 4.36 10.95 -13.13
C ILE A 12 5.33 10.28 -14.10
N ASP A 13 6.63 10.33 -13.79
CA ASP A 13 7.64 9.68 -14.62
C ASP A 13 7.63 8.15 -14.40
N ALA A 14 6.74 7.46 -15.11
CA ALA A 14 6.66 6.01 -15.06
C ALA A 14 7.80 5.38 -15.87
N ILE A 15 8.61 4.59 -15.18
CA ILE A 15 9.73 3.80 -15.73
C ILE A 15 9.19 2.40 -16.10
N LEU A 16 9.43 1.97 -17.33
CA LEU A 16 8.95 0.69 -17.86
C LEU A 16 10.04 0.01 -18.68
N ASP A 17 10.25 -1.29 -18.43
CA ASP A 17 11.22 -2.11 -19.14
C ASP A 17 11.12 -1.97 -20.68
N LYS A 18 9.91 -1.92 -21.23
CA LYS A 18 9.65 -1.74 -22.67
C LYS A 18 10.07 -0.39 -23.24
N TRP A 19 10.22 0.65 -22.42
CA TRP A 19 10.62 1.99 -22.84
C TRP A 19 12.09 2.26 -22.55
N ASP A 20 12.57 1.77 -21.41
CA ASP A 20 13.86 2.16 -20.84
C ASP A 20 14.98 1.15 -21.13
N LEU A 21 14.65 -0.12 -21.41
CA LEU A 21 15.65 -1.12 -21.79
C LEU A 21 15.97 -1.07 -23.29
N LYS A 22 17.26 -1.20 -23.57
CA LYS A 22 17.85 -1.35 -24.91
C LYS A 22 18.31 -2.79 -25.14
N PRO A 23 18.35 -3.27 -26.39
CA PRO A 23 18.92 -4.58 -26.71
C PRO A 23 20.34 -4.73 -26.13
N GLY A 24 20.58 -5.85 -25.45
CA GLY A 24 21.85 -6.13 -24.76
C GLY A 24 21.88 -5.77 -23.28
N GLN A 25 20.88 -5.06 -22.76
CA GLN A 25 20.74 -4.83 -21.32
C GLN A 25 20.02 -5.99 -20.64
N ASP A 26 20.47 -6.31 -19.42
CA ASP A 26 19.84 -7.32 -18.58
C ASP A 26 18.63 -6.72 -17.85
N LYS A 27 17.44 -7.28 -18.13
CA LYS A 27 16.17 -6.81 -17.55
C LYS A 27 16.11 -6.98 -16.02
N TYR A 28 16.84 -7.95 -15.47
CA TYR A 28 16.83 -8.26 -14.05
C TYR A 28 17.68 -7.26 -13.27
N VAL A 29 18.88 -6.99 -13.77
CA VAL A 29 19.75 -5.95 -13.21
C VAL A 29 19.03 -4.60 -13.23
N PHE A 30 18.31 -4.31 -14.32
CA PHE A 30 17.49 -3.12 -14.41
C PHE A 30 16.38 -3.08 -13.34
N MET A 31 15.55 -4.13 -13.24
CA MET A 31 14.50 -4.19 -12.22
C MET A 31 15.05 -4.08 -10.79
N GLU A 32 16.13 -4.79 -10.47
CA GLU A 32 16.77 -4.72 -9.16
C GLU A 32 17.28 -3.31 -8.86
N SER A 33 17.90 -2.66 -9.84
CA SER A 33 18.37 -1.28 -9.69
C SER A 33 17.24 -0.32 -9.35
N MET A 34 16.06 -0.45 -9.98
CA MET A 34 14.89 0.41 -9.70
C MET A 34 14.33 0.21 -8.29
N VAL A 35 14.45 -1.00 -7.74
CA VAL A 35 13.99 -1.26 -6.38
C VAL A 35 14.92 -0.63 -5.34
N VAL A 36 16.23 -0.67 -5.55
CA VAL A 36 17.21 -0.10 -4.61
C VAL A 36 17.39 1.41 -4.79
N ASP A 37 17.02 1.96 -5.94
CA ASP A 37 17.11 3.38 -6.25
C ASP A 37 16.21 4.21 -5.30
N THR A 38 16.81 5.17 -4.60
CA THR A 38 16.11 6.05 -3.65
C THR A 38 15.27 7.12 -4.34
N GLU A 39 15.52 7.43 -5.61
CA GLU A 39 14.72 8.38 -6.39
C GLU A 39 13.40 7.74 -6.86
N VAL A 40 13.35 6.40 -6.95
CA VAL A 40 12.12 5.66 -7.25
C VAL A 40 11.21 5.65 -6.02
N LEU A 41 10.16 6.47 -6.06
CA LEU A 41 9.22 6.65 -4.96
C LEU A 41 8.37 5.41 -4.68
N LYS A 42 7.86 4.77 -5.74
CA LYS A 42 6.91 3.65 -5.68
C LYS A 42 7.25 2.60 -6.74
N VAL A 43 7.06 1.34 -6.39
CA VAL A 43 7.18 0.18 -7.28
C VAL A 43 5.82 -0.48 -7.36
N LEU A 44 5.21 -0.45 -8.54
CA LEU A 44 3.89 -1.05 -8.78
C LEU A 44 4.08 -2.53 -9.12
N VAL A 45 3.41 -3.39 -8.35
CA VAL A 45 3.47 -4.84 -8.57
C VAL A 45 2.15 -5.25 -9.21
N LEU A 46 2.18 -5.47 -10.53
CA LEU A 46 1.00 -5.88 -11.29
C LEU A 46 0.71 -7.35 -11.03
N CYS A 47 -0.35 -7.60 -10.27
CA CYS A 47 -0.74 -8.92 -9.81
C CYS A 47 -1.90 -9.44 -10.66
N ASP A 48 -1.58 -10.38 -11.54
CA ASP A 48 -2.53 -11.24 -12.25
C ASP A 48 -2.36 -12.69 -11.78
N ARG A 49 -3.20 -13.60 -12.32
CA ARG A 49 -3.16 -15.02 -11.95
C ARG A 49 -1.78 -15.64 -12.24
N LYS A 50 -1.16 -15.30 -13.38
CA LYS A 50 0.15 -15.83 -13.78
C LYS A 50 1.26 -15.35 -12.85
N TYR A 51 1.25 -14.08 -12.45
CA TYR A 51 2.22 -13.50 -11.54
C TYR A 51 2.09 -14.15 -10.15
N GLN A 52 0.86 -14.30 -9.65
CA GLN A 52 0.60 -14.99 -8.38
C GLN A 52 1.15 -16.42 -8.39
N GLU A 53 0.82 -17.22 -9.41
CA GLU A 53 1.29 -18.61 -9.52
C GLU A 53 2.81 -18.69 -9.53
N LYS A 54 3.46 -17.88 -10.38
CA LYS A 54 4.93 -17.83 -10.47
C LYS A 54 5.57 -17.40 -9.15
N ALA A 55 5.02 -16.37 -8.51
CA ALA A 55 5.54 -15.87 -7.24
C ALA A 55 5.39 -16.89 -6.10
N ASN A 56 4.26 -17.58 -6.04
CA ASN A 56 3.98 -18.58 -5.02
C ASN A 56 4.82 -19.85 -5.21
N ASN A 57 5.01 -20.30 -6.45
CA ASN A 57 5.84 -21.46 -6.76
C ASN A 57 7.32 -21.21 -6.42
N ARG A 58 7.81 -19.98 -6.59
CA ARG A 58 9.17 -19.59 -6.19
C ARG A 58 9.37 -19.64 -4.67
N ALA A 59 8.35 -19.28 -3.88
CA ALA A 59 8.42 -19.38 -2.42
C ALA A 59 8.62 -20.84 -1.94
N GLY A 60 8.27 -21.83 -2.76
CA GLY A 60 8.51 -23.25 -2.51
C GLY A 60 9.92 -23.76 -2.85
N GLY A 61 10.86 -22.89 -3.28
CA GLY A 61 12.26 -23.26 -3.50
C GLY A 61 12.60 -23.79 -4.90
N VAL A 62 11.69 -23.68 -5.88
CA VAL A 62 11.93 -24.14 -7.26
C VAL A 62 11.79 -22.97 -8.22
N GLY A 63 12.91 -22.58 -8.86
CA GLY A 63 12.89 -21.80 -10.10
C GLY A 63 13.73 -20.51 -10.11
N THR A 64 14.62 -20.44 -11.09
CA THR A 64 15.40 -19.25 -11.51
C THR A 64 14.56 -18.35 -12.43
N GLU A 65 13.25 -18.22 -12.20
CA GLU A 65 12.42 -17.30 -12.98
C GLU A 65 12.46 -15.89 -12.37
N SER A 66 12.92 -14.98 -13.21
CA SER A 66 13.64 -13.80 -12.78
C SER A 66 12.78 -12.52 -12.98
N GLN A 67 11.50 -12.71 -13.35
CA GLN A 67 10.47 -11.65 -13.47
C GLN A 67 9.69 -11.39 -12.16
N ILE A 68 9.97 -12.17 -11.11
CA ILE A 68 9.31 -12.04 -9.80
C ILE A 68 10.21 -11.22 -8.87
N ILE A 69 9.63 -10.25 -8.17
CA ILE A 69 10.33 -9.52 -7.10
C ILE A 69 10.69 -10.54 -6.02
N SER A 70 12.00 -10.71 -5.78
CA SER A 70 12.43 -11.68 -4.77
C SER A 70 12.03 -11.23 -3.37
N GLN A 71 11.70 -12.18 -2.48
CA GLN A 71 11.42 -11.87 -1.08
C GLN A 71 12.59 -11.15 -0.41
N GLU A 72 13.82 -11.46 -0.82
CA GLU A 72 15.03 -10.77 -0.35
C GLU A 72 15.02 -9.28 -0.72
N LEU A 73 14.64 -8.94 -1.95
CA LEU A 73 14.53 -7.54 -2.40
C LEU A 73 13.38 -6.82 -1.70
N TYR A 74 12.27 -7.53 -1.46
CA TYR A 74 11.14 -7.03 -0.70
C TYR A 74 11.51 -6.69 0.75
N GLY A 75 12.39 -7.47 1.38
CA GLY A 75 12.88 -7.22 2.74
C GLY A 75 13.94 -6.12 2.86
N LYS A 76 14.56 -5.69 1.75
CA LYS A 76 15.65 -4.69 1.73
C LYS A 76 15.18 -3.24 1.71
N VAL A 77 13.92 -2.98 1.37
CA VAL A 77 13.36 -1.62 1.26
C VAL A 77 12.07 -1.50 2.07
N GLN A 78 11.65 -0.27 2.36
CA GLN A 78 10.41 -0.03 3.09
C GLN A 78 9.22 -0.64 2.34
N GLN A 79 8.39 -1.41 3.04
CA GLN A 79 7.24 -2.10 2.43
C GLN A 79 6.28 -1.13 1.72
N THR A 80 6.18 0.10 2.21
CA THR A 80 5.38 1.20 1.63
C THR A 80 5.85 1.66 0.24
N LYS A 81 7.02 1.20 -0.21
CA LYS A 81 7.51 1.39 -1.59
C LYS A 81 6.79 0.48 -2.58
N PHE A 82 6.41 -0.74 -2.19
CA PHE A 82 5.72 -1.68 -3.06
C PHE A 82 4.22 -1.54 -2.96
N ILE A 83 3.56 -1.26 -4.08
CA ILE A 83 2.11 -1.11 -4.14
C ILE A 83 1.55 -2.26 -4.98
N PRO A 84 0.83 -3.23 -4.37
CA PRO A 84 0.16 -4.27 -5.11
C PRO A 84 -0.97 -3.68 -5.95
N ILE A 85 -0.99 -3.99 -7.24
CA ILE A 85 -2.00 -3.58 -8.20
C ILE A 85 -2.72 -4.84 -8.68
N VAL A 86 -3.96 -5.03 -8.27
CA VAL A 86 -4.77 -6.18 -8.69
C VAL A 86 -5.28 -5.94 -10.09
N CYS A 87 -4.87 -6.81 -11.01
CA CYS A 87 -5.29 -6.79 -12.42
C CYS A 87 -6.32 -7.88 -12.72
N GLU A 88 -6.49 -8.86 -11.83
CA GLU A 88 -7.34 -10.01 -12.03
C GLU A 88 -7.85 -10.54 -10.69
N TYR A 89 -9.03 -11.14 -10.69
CA TYR A 89 -9.57 -11.93 -9.58
C TYR A 89 -9.64 -13.40 -9.99
N ASP A 90 -9.44 -14.30 -9.04
CA ASP A 90 -9.54 -15.73 -9.29
C ASP A 90 -11.01 -16.19 -9.41
N ASP A 91 -11.19 -17.49 -9.67
CA ASP A 91 -12.50 -18.08 -9.92
C ASP A 91 -13.40 -18.08 -8.66
N ASP A 92 -12.80 -17.90 -7.47
CA ASP A 92 -13.48 -17.77 -6.19
C ASP A 92 -13.77 -16.29 -5.83
N GLY A 93 -13.47 -15.36 -6.74
CA GLY A 93 -13.65 -13.93 -6.54
C GLY A 93 -12.67 -13.32 -5.54
N GLN A 94 -11.51 -13.94 -5.31
CA GLN A 94 -10.43 -13.37 -4.51
C GLN A 94 -9.44 -12.61 -5.39
N PRO A 95 -8.85 -11.51 -4.89
CA PRO A 95 -7.85 -10.77 -5.66
C PRO A 95 -6.62 -11.65 -5.91
N CYS A 96 -6.15 -11.69 -7.16
CA CYS A 96 -4.95 -12.43 -7.48
C CYS A 96 -3.74 -11.76 -6.83
N LEU A 97 -3.20 -12.34 -5.75
CA LEU A 97 -2.07 -11.78 -4.99
C LEU A 97 -1.09 -12.88 -4.58
N PRO A 98 0.23 -12.64 -4.69
CA PRO A 98 1.24 -13.50 -4.08
C PRO A 98 1.04 -13.66 -2.58
N VAL A 99 1.40 -14.82 -2.00
CA VAL A 99 1.22 -15.13 -0.57
C VAL A 99 1.77 -14.03 0.34
N PHE A 100 2.94 -13.48 0.01
CA PHE A 100 3.60 -12.44 0.81
C PHE A 100 2.94 -11.05 0.73
N MET A 101 2.00 -10.85 -0.19
CA MET A 101 1.25 -9.59 -0.37
C MET A 101 -0.21 -9.67 0.09
N LYS A 102 -0.72 -10.86 0.47
CA LYS A 102 -2.14 -11.05 0.84
C LYS A 102 -2.61 -10.18 2.01
N GLY A 103 -1.72 -9.75 2.90
CA GLY A 103 -2.03 -8.87 4.03
C GLY A 103 -1.88 -7.37 3.75
N LEU A 104 -1.49 -6.99 2.53
CA LEU A 104 -1.24 -5.60 2.17
C LEU A 104 -2.51 -4.96 1.59
N ILE A 105 -2.66 -3.66 1.83
CA ILE A 105 -3.61 -2.84 1.08
C ILE A 105 -3.15 -2.80 -0.38
N TYR A 106 -4.08 -3.06 -1.30
CA TYR A 106 -3.85 -3.07 -2.74
C TYR A 106 -4.73 -2.04 -3.44
N ILE A 107 -4.38 -1.71 -4.69
CA ILE A 107 -5.20 -0.90 -5.59
C ILE A 107 -5.76 -1.82 -6.67
N ASP A 108 -7.05 -1.70 -6.96
CA ASP A 108 -7.74 -2.54 -7.94
C ASP A 108 -7.92 -1.79 -9.27
N VAL A 109 -7.44 -2.41 -10.35
CA VAL A 109 -7.61 -1.93 -11.73
C VAL A 109 -8.08 -3.07 -12.65
N SER A 110 -8.71 -4.12 -12.10
CA SER A 110 -8.98 -5.38 -12.79
C SER A 110 -10.06 -5.30 -13.87
N SER A 111 -10.81 -4.21 -13.95
CA SER A 111 -11.86 -4.00 -14.95
C SER A 111 -11.94 -2.53 -15.36
N GLU A 112 -12.59 -2.24 -16.49
CA GLU A 112 -12.83 -0.85 -16.92
C GLU A 112 -13.59 -0.04 -15.87
N GLU A 113 -14.55 -0.66 -15.19
CA GLU A 113 -15.34 -0.04 -14.11
C GLU A 113 -14.45 0.34 -12.92
N ARG A 114 -13.48 -0.49 -12.56
CA ARG A 114 -12.58 -0.25 -11.43
C ARG A 114 -11.36 0.59 -11.79
N TYR A 115 -10.98 0.63 -13.06
CA TYR A 115 -9.77 1.31 -13.53
C TYR A 115 -9.75 2.78 -13.13
N GLY A 116 -10.87 3.50 -13.27
CA GLY A 116 -10.97 4.92 -12.92
C GLY A 116 -10.70 5.18 -11.44
N GLU A 117 -11.35 4.40 -10.57
CA GLU A 117 -11.17 4.51 -9.11
C GLU A 117 -9.76 4.12 -8.68
N GLY A 118 -9.23 3.01 -9.23
CA GLY A 118 -7.86 2.57 -8.96
C GLY A 118 -6.81 3.58 -9.41
N LEU A 119 -6.99 4.20 -10.58
CA LEU A 119 -6.11 5.26 -11.06
C LEU A 119 -6.16 6.49 -10.15
N ASP A 120 -7.34 6.94 -9.71
CA ASP A 120 -7.46 8.06 -8.77
C ASP A 120 -6.75 7.75 -7.44
N GLN A 121 -6.94 6.55 -6.89
CA GLN A 121 -6.23 6.10 -5.67
C GLN A 121 -4.71 6.14 -5.86
N LEU A 122 -4.22 5.68 -7.01
CA LEU A 122 -2.79 5.64 -7.32
C LEU A 122 -2.20 7.05 -7.46
N LEU A 123 -2.90 7.95 -8.17
CA LEU A 123 -2.47 9.35 -8.30
C LEU A 123 -2.42 10.04 -6.95
N ARG A 124 -3.46 9.88 -6.12
CA ARG A 124 -3.50 10.43 -4.76
C ARG A 124 -2.39 9.90 -3.88
N LEU A 125 -2.08 8.62 -3.98
CA LEU A 125 -0.98 8.00 -3.25
C LEU A 125 0.36 8.61 -3.65
N ILE A 126 0.61 8.80 -4.95
CA ILE A 126 1.88 9.31 -5.47
C ILE A 126 2.05 10.81 -5.18
N TYR A 127 0.97 11.59 -5.29
CA TYR A 127 0.95 13.03 -4.98
C TYR A 127 0.75 13.36 -3.49
N GLU A 128 0.66 12.34 -2.63
CA GLU A 128 0.39 12.48 -1.19
C GLU A 128 -0.87 13.32 -0.88
N GLN A 129 -1.94 13.11 -1.65
CA GLN A 129 -3.25 13.76 -1.51
C GLN A 129 -4.35 12.79 -1.06
N PRO A 130 -4.30 12.27 0.18
CA PRO A 130 -5.25 11.27 0.66
C PRO A 130 -6.69 11.81 0.70
N PHE A 131 -7.65 10.94 0.43
CA PHE A 131 -9.08 11.29 0.45
C PHE A 131 -9.54 11.77 1.84
N HIS A 132 -9.02 11.13 2.89
CA HIS A 132 -9.28 11.50 4.27
C HIS A 132 -8.00 12.06 4.91
N GLN A 133 -7.96 13.37 5.10
CA GLN A 133 -6.84 14.00 5.81
C GLN A 133 -7.00 13.78 7.31
N LYS A 134 -5.93 13.31 7.96
CA LYS A 134 -5.88 13.19 9.41
C LYS A 134 -6.09 14.60 10.01
N PRO A 135 -7.10 14.82 10.86
CA PRO A 135 -7.33 16.13 11.45
C PRO A 135 -6.14 16.53 12.32
N LYS A 136 -5.94 17.85 12.47
CA LYS A 136 -4.93 18.38 13.40
C LYS A 136 -5.20 17.85 14.80
N LEU A 137 -4.14 17.49 15.51
CA LEU A 137 -4.26 17.03 16.89
C LEU A 137 -4.85 18.16 17.74
N GLY A 138 -5.98 17.89 18.40
CA GLY A 138 -6.60 18.83 19.32
C GLY A 138 -5.82 18.97 20.63
N GLY A 139 -6.19 19.97 21.43
CA GLY A 139 -5.69 20.10 22.79
C GLY A 139 -6.16 18.95 23.68
N ALA A 140 -5.42 18.70 24.77
CA ALA A 140 -5.89 17.78 25.80
C ALA A 140 -7.24 18.25 26.36
N PRO A 141 -8.20 17.34 26.63
CA PRO A 141 -9.48 17.72 27.22
C PRO A 141 -9.33 18.47 28.55
N ALA A 142 -10.25 19.42 28.81
CA ALA A 142 -10.18 20.28 30.00
C ALA A 142 -10.17 19.51 31.34
N PHE A 143 -10.79 18.32 31.38
CA PHE A 143 -10.79 17.45 32.56
C PHE A 143 -9.41 16.89 32.92
N VAL A 144 -8.47 16.87 31.98
CA VAL A 144 -7.11 16.35 32.18
C VAL A 144 -6.23 17.35 32.94
N SER A 145 -6.41 18.65 32.73
CA SER A 145 -5.51 19.68 33.30
C SER A 145 -6.07 20.41 34.51
N ASN A 146 -7.40 20.55 34.64
CA ASN A 146 -8.01 21.42 35.67
C ASN A 146 -9.12 20.74 36.50
N GLY A 147 -9.22 19.41 36.53
CA GLY A 147 -10.38 18.74 37.15
C GLY A 147 -11.72 19.15 36.53
N GLY A 148 -11.66 19.64 35.28
CA GLY A 148 -12.84 19.98 34.48
C GLY A 148 -13.78 18.78 34.35
N THR A 149 -15.03 19.07 34.03
CA THR A 149 -16.06 18.04 33.95
C THR A 149 -15.73 17.03 32.84
N SER A 150 -15.76 15.74 33.15
CA SER A 150 -15.60 14.68 32.14
C SER A 150 -16.68 14.79 31.06
N TYR A 151 -16.37 14.47 29.80
CA TYR A 151 -17.36 14.44 28.69
C TYR A 151 -18.60 13.56 28.97
N VAL A 152 -18.53 12.63 29.93
CA VAL A 152 -19.66 11.82 30.45
C VAL A 152 -20.77 12.68 31.08
N ARG A 153 -20.48 13.94 31.45
CA ARG A 153 -21.48 14.87 32.00
C ARG A 153 -22.06 15.84 30.97
N GLU A 154 -21.37 16.08 29.85
CA GLU A 154 -21.88 16.95 28.77
C GLU A 154 -22.81 16.19 27.82
N LEU A 155 -22.55 14.89 27.59
CA LEU A 155 -23.50 13.96 27.01
C LEU A 155 -24.12 13.19 28.19
N GLY A 156 -25.31 13.59 28.62
CA GLY A 156 -25.93 13.10 29.87
C GLY A 156 -25.90 11.58 30.07
N PRO A 157 -25.92 11.10 31.32
CA PRO A 157 -25.73 9.68 31.62
C PRO A 157 -26.93 8.82 31.20
N GLN A 158 -26.70 7.85 30.32
CA GLN A 158 -27.16 6.49 30.60
C GLN A 158 -26.07 5.87 31.49
N SER A 159 -26.43 5.67 32.74
CA SER A 159 -25.60 5.28 33.89
C SER A 159 -24.81 3.98 33.73
N VAL A 160 -23.51 3.95 34.06
CA VAL A 160 -22.83 2.76 34.64
C VAL A 160 -21.57 3.21 35.43
N PRO A 161 -21.20 2.59 36.58
CA PRO A 161 -20.30 3.20 37.56
C PRO A 161 -18.80 2.88 37.40
N SER A 162 -18.04 3.71 38.11
CA SER A 162 -16.59 3.81 38.31
C SER A 162 -15.78 2.50 38.36
N LYS A 163 -14.67 2.47 37.59
CA LYS A 163 -13.39 1.90 38.04
C LYS A 163 -12.22 2.80 37.63
N THR A 164 -11.40 3.14 38.61
CA THR A 164 -10.14 3.88 38.53
C THR A 164 -9.06 3.07 37.83
N ALA A 165 -8.37 3.66 36.86
CA ALA A 165 -7.08 3.18 36.35
C ALA A 165 -6.16 4.38 36.03
N SER A 166 -4.91 4.32 36.48
CA SER A 166 -3.86 5.32 36.33
C SER A 166 -3.31 5.37 34.88
N PRO A 167 -3.01 6.55 34.30
CA PRO A 167 -2.53 6.64 32.92
C PRO A 167 -1.01 6.84 32.85
N THR A 168 -0.25 5.79 32.59
CA THR A 168 1.12 5.90 32.06
C THR A 168 1.29 4.93 30.90
N ASP A 169 1.00 5.45 29.71
CA ASP A 169 1.62 5.21 28.40
C ASP A 169 0.56 5.46 27.32
N ARG A 170 0.65 6.63 26.66
CA ARG A 170 -0.18 6.97 25.51
C ARG A 170 0.50 6.49 24.24
N ASP A 171 0.48 5.18 24.00
CA ASP A 171 0.65 4.65 22.66
C ASP A 171 -0.69 4.04 22.22
N TRP A 172 -1.42 4.77 21.37
CA TRP A 172 -2.65 4.29 20.78
C TRP A 172 -2.47 4.22 19.27
N ARG A 173 -2.68 3.04 18.70
CA ARG A 173 -2.76 2.80 17.26
C ARG A 173 -4.14 2.24 16.97
N ALA A 174 -4.89 2.90 16.08
CA ALA A 174 -6.08 2.32 15.47
C ALA A 174 -5.65 1.52 14.24
N PHE A 175 -6.26 0.34 14.06
CA PHE A 175 -5.97 -0.64 13.00
C PHE A 175 -6.26 -0.09 11.60
#